data_AF-A0A3D0DDG6-F1
#
_entry.id   AF-A0A3D0DDG6-F1
#
_cell.length_a   1.000
_cell.length_b   1.000
_cell.length_c   1.000
_cell.angle_alpha   90.00
_cell.angle_beta   90.00
_cell.angle_gamma   90.00
#
_symmetry.space_group_name_H-M   'P 1'
#
loop_
_entity.id
_entity.type
_entity.pdbx_description
1 polymer ?
#
loop_
_entity_poly.entity_id
_entity_poly.type
_entity_poly.pdbx_seq_one_letter_code
_entity_poly.pdbx_strand_id
1 'polypeptide(L)' 'MAVKIGQIGIGAWGKNLLRTFSSLPGVSVPIACDGDAAQLSKLATSFKGVEFTSDPEKII' A
#
# COMPACT_ATOMS: atom_id res chain seq x y z
N MET A 1 1.87 -2.59 20.80
CA MET A 1 2.55 -1.73 19.81
C MET A 1 2.03 -2.10 18.43
N ALA A 2 1.78 -1.13 17.56
CA ALA A 2 1.34 -1.39 16.19
C ALA A 2 2.50 -1.18 15.21
N VAL A 3 2.68 -2.10 14.26
CA VAL A 3 3.71 -2.02 13.22
C VAL A 3 3.12 -1.25 12.03
N LYS A 4 3.83 -0.21 11.57
CA LYS A 4 3.47 0.51 10.34
C LYS A 4 4.36 0.02 9.20
N ILE A 5 3.75 -0.31 8.07
CA ILE A 5 4.46 -0.81 6.88
C ILE A 5 4.23 0.19 5.74
N GLY A 6 5.30 0.77 5.21
CA GLY A 6 5.28 1.39 3.88
C GLY A 6 5.59 0.34 2.83
N GLN A 7 4.78 0.26 1.77
CA GLN A 7 4.99 -0.72 0.71
C GLN A 7 5.38 -0.06 -0.61
N ILE A 8 6.53 -0.43 -1.18
CA ILE A 8 6.90 -0.06 -2.56
C ILE A 8 6.76 -1.31 -3.43
N GLY A 9 6.07 -1.17 -4.56
CA GLY A 9 5.73 -2.27 -5.46
C GLY A 9 4.39 -2.91 -5.11
N ILE A 10 3.38 -2.63 -5.92
CA ILE A 10 1.99 -3.07 -5.78
C ILE A 10 1.48 -3.77 -7.04
N GLY A 11 2.38 -4.25 -7.91
CA GLY A 11 2.06 -5.10 -9.07
C GLY A 11 1.36 -6.43 -8.73
N ALA A 12 1.43 -7.42 -9.61
CA ALA A 12 0.61 -8.65 -9.50
C ALA A 12 0.68 -9.34 -8.11
N TRP A 13 1.89 -9.48 -7.55
CA TRP A 13 2.09 -10.00 -6.20
C TRP A 13 1.98 -8.95 -5.11
N GLY A 14 2.41 -7.72 -5.39
CA GLY A 14 2.36 -6.61 -4.43
C GLY A 14 0.95 -6.33 -3.91
N LYS A 15 -0.08 -6.42 -4.77
CA LYS A 15 -1.49 -6.28 -4.31
C LYS A 15 -1.90 -7.35 -3.29
N ASN A 16 -1.38 -8.58 -3.43
CA ASN A 16 -1.71 -9.68 -2.53
C ASN A 16 -1.06 -9.47 -1.16
N LEU A 17 0.17 -8.97 -1.14
CA LEU A 17 0.86 -8.57 0.08
C LEU A 17 0.16 -7.41 0.76
N LEU A 18 -0.23 -6.38 0.01
CA LEU A 18 -0.98 -5.22 0.53
C LEU A 18 -2.25 -5.67 1.25
N ARG A 19 -3.02 -6.59 0.63
CA ARG A 19 -4.22 -7.17 1.22
C ARG A 19 -3.91 -7.94 2.51
N THR A 20 -2.87 -8.78 2.49
CA THR A 20 -2.45 -9.54 3.67
C THR A 20 -2.06 -8.60 4.80
N PHE A 21 -1.16 -7.64 4.58
CA PHE A 21 -0.70 -6.70 5.60
C PHE A 21 -1.83 -5.85 6.17
N SER A 22 -2.75 -5.38 5.31
CA SER A 22 -3.93 -4.62 5.74
C SER A 22 -4.90 -5.42 6.62
N SER A 23 -4.82 -6.75 6.60
CA SER A 23 -5.68 -7.63 7.41
C SER A 23 -5.03 -8.14 8.69
N LEU A 24 -3.72 -7.92 8.88
CA LEU A 24 -3.01 -8.44 10.03
C LEU A 24 -3.34 -7.64 11.30
N PRO A 25 -3.70 -8.30 12.41
CA PRO A 25 -3.90 -7.64 13.69
C PRO A 25 -2.62 -6.91 14.14
N GLY A 26 -2.76 -5.65 14.58
CA GLY A 26 -1.63 -4.85 15.06
C GLY A 26 -0.70 -4.32 13.95
N VAL A 27 -1.11 -4.42 12.68
CA VAL A 27 -0.38 -3.85 11.54
C VAL A 27 -1.25 -2.79 10.86
N SER A 28 -0.63 -1.73 10.37
CA SER A 28 -1.25 -0.81 9.41
C SER A 28 -0.33 -0.53 8.23
N VAL A 29 -0.94 -0.32 7.07
CA VAL A 29 -0.23 0.12 5.85
C VAL A 29 -0.67 1.54 5.55
N PRO A 30 -0.04 2.58 6.14
CA PRO A 30 -0.49 3.95 5.94
C PRO A 30 -0.24 4.46 4.51
N ILE A 31 0.77 3.91 3.82
CA ILE A 31 1.18 4.37 2.50
C ILE A 31 1.69 3.22 1.62
N ALA A 32 1.37 3.27 0.33
CA ALA A 32 1.89 2.36 -0.67
C ALA A 32 2.28 3.10 -1.96
N CYS A 33 3.33 2.63 -2.63
CA CYS A 33 3.91 3.24 -3.81
C CYS A 33 4.04 2.26 -4.96
N ASP A 34 3.69 2.68 -6.18
CA ASP A 34 3.98 1.97 -7.43
C ASP A 34 4.16 2.97 -8.59
N GLY A 35 4.83 2.56 -9.67
CA GLY A 35 4.97 3.37 -10.88
C GLY A 35 3.71 3.41 -11.75
N ASP A 36 2.80 2.43 -11.62
CA ASP A 36 1.55 2.37 -12.39
C ASP A 36 0.41 3.17 -11.73
N ALA A 37 0.24 4.43 -12.14
CA ALA A 37 -0.81 5.31 -11.65
C ALA A 37 -2.25 4.78 -11.87
N ALA A 38 -2.48 3.99 -12.92
CA ALA A 38 -3.78 3.39 -13.18
C ALA A 38 -4.08 2.27 -12.16
N GLN A 39 -3.05 1.52 -11.78
CA GLN A 39 -3.15 0.54 -10.70
C GLN A 39 -3.41 1.20 -9.34
N LEU A 40 -2.67 2.27 -9.01
CA LEU A 40 -2.87 3.04 -7.78
C LEU A 40 -4.32 3.53 -7.65
N SER A 41 -4.86 4.13 -8.71
CA SER A 41 -6.23 4.65 -8.75
C SER A 41 -7.28 3.55 -8.49
N LYS A 42 -7.07 2.36 -9.08
CA LYS A 42 -7.95 1.20 -8.85
C LYS A 42 -7.90 0.76 -7.39
N LEU A 43 -6.69 0.64 -6.81
CA LEU A 43 -6.51 0.14 -5.45
C LEU A 43 -6.98 1.14 -4.38
N ALA A 44 -6.84 2.44 -4.61
CA ALA A 44 -7.33 3.48 -3.71
C ALA A 44 -8.83 3.33 -3.39
N THR A 45 -9.63 2.84 -4.34
CA THR A 45 -11.07 2.58 -4.10
C THR A 45 -11.31 1.40 -3.13
N SER A 46 -10.40 0.43 -3.10
CA SER A 46 -10.51 -0.79 -2.29
C SER A 46 -9.83 -0.65 -0.92
N PHE A 47 -8.84 0.24 -0.80
CA PHE A 47 -8.03 0.42 0.39
C PHE A 47 -8.12 1.87 0.92
N LYS A 48 -9.28 2.22 1.50
CA LYS A 48 -9.58 3.60 1.95
C LYS A 48 -8.68 4.15 3.06
N GLY A 49 -7.89 3.30 3.73
CA GLY A 49 -6.95 3.69 4.79
C GLY A 49 -5.50 3.78 4.33
N VAL A 50 -5.22 3.59 3.04
CA VAL A 50 -3.88 3.58 2.45
C VAL A 50 -3.74 4.78 1.53
N GLU A 51 -2.75 5.63 1.78
CA GLU A 51 -2.33 6.65 0.83
C GLU A 51 -1.56 5.98 -0.31
N PHE A 52 -1.85 6.37 -1.56
CA PHE A 52 -1.14 5.85 -2.73
C PHE A 52 -0.31 6.97 -3.38
N THR A 53 0.95 6.68 -3.66
CA THR A 53 1.89 7.61 -4.30
C THR A 53 2.65 6.92 -5.44
N SER A 54 3.16 7.69 -6.39
CA SER A 54 4.12 7.20 -7.40
C SER A 54 5.55 7.63 -7.07
N ASP A 55 5.73 8.33 -5.96
CA ASP A 55 7.00 8.86 -5.48
C ASP A 55 7.52 7.99 -4.33
N PRO A 56 8.61 7.21 -4.54
CA PRO A 56 9.15 6.32 -3.53
C PRO A 56 9.78 7.09 -2.35
N GLU A 57 10.17 8.36 -2.53
CA GLU A 57 10.78 9.15 -1.45
C GLU A 57 9.76 9.51 -0.36
N LYS A 58 8.46 9.53 -0.68
CA LYS A 58 7.37 9.81 0.29
C LYS A 58 7.10 8.66 1.28
N ILE A 59 7.75 7.52 1.11
CA ILE A 59 7.54 6.33 1.95
C ILE A 59 8.37 6.37 3.26
N ILE A 60 9.47 7.13 3.30
CA ILE A 60 10.45 7.18 4.40
C ILE A 60 9.98 8.10 5.54
#